data_AF-A1HPU5-F1
#
_entry.id   AF-A1HPU5-F1
#
_cell.length_a   1.000
_cell.length_b   1.000
_cell.length_c   1.000
_cell.angle_alpha   90.00
_cell.angle_beta   90.00
_cell.angle_gamma   90.00
#
_symmetry.space_group_name_H-M   'P 1'
#
loop_
_entity.id
_entity.type
_entity.pdbx_description
1 polymer ?
#
loop_
_entity_poly.entity_id
_entity_poly.type
_entity_poly.pdbx_seq_one_letter_code
_entity_poly.pdbx_strand_id
1 'polypeptide(L)'
;MDFQSFECQLHEKLHEVGCEIIKQVLEELDQQIKQDKIKRPGWVVCRNGDIKEVVTCFGPVRYKRTYHKHKETGQYVYLVDEQVDYTPHMRVDQNVKAKLIEHAADMSYRKSAEK
;
A
#
# COMPACT_ATOMS: atom_id res chain seq x y z
N MET A 1 6.74 -11.65 32.16
CA MET A 1 6.07 -10.81 31.14
C MET A 1 4.73 -10.46 31.75
N ASP A 2 4.47 -9.19 32.02
CA ASP A 2 3.13 -8.76 32.43
C ASP A 2 2.19 -8.73 31.22
N PHE A 3 0.89 -8.58 31.47
CA PHE A 3 -0.11 -8.62 30.41
C PHE A 3 0.06 -7.47 29.41
N GLN A 4 0.42 -6.27 29.88
CA GLN A 4 0.62 -5.10 29.03
C GLN A 4 1.79 -5.29 28.04
N SER A 5 2.91 -5.83 28.51
CA SER A 5 4.07 -6.14 27.65
C SER A 5 3.78 -7.26 26.66
N PHE A 6 2.91 -8.21 27.00
CA PHE A 6 2.40 -9.20 26.06
C PHE A 6 1.53 -8.57 24.97
N GLU A 7 0.59 -7.68 25.33
CA GLU A 7 -0.29 -6.99 24.38
C GLU A 7 0.50 -6.15 23.38
N CYS A 8 1.52 -5.40 23.83
CA CYS A 8 2.40 -4.63 22.95
C CYS A 8 3.15 -5.53 21.95
N GLN A 9 3.74 -6.64 22.43
CA GLN A 9 4.43 -7.58 21.55
C GLN A 9 3.50 -8.25 20.54
N LEU A 10 2.28 -8.59 20.97
CA LEU A 10 1.27 -9.14 20.08
C LEU A 10 0.88 -8.12 18.99
N HIS A 11 0.70 -6.86 19.37
CA HIS A 11 0.38 -5.78 18.44
C HIS A 11 1.45 -5.58 17.38
N GLU A 12 2.73 -5.56 17.77
CA GLU A 12 3.88 -5.48 16.86
C GLU A 12 3.90 -6.66 15.89
N LYS A 13 3.73 -7.89 16.39
CA LYS A 13 3.69 -9.08 15.53
C LYS A 13 2.53 -9.08 14.55
N LEU A 14 1.35 -8.62 14.97
CA LEU A 14 0.19 -8.50 14.08
C LEU A 14 0.44 -7.45 12.98
N HIS A 15 1.16 -6.37 13.28
CA HIS A 15 1.58 -5.37 12.30
C HIS A 15 2.57 -5.95 11.27
N GLU A 16 3.56 -6.71 11.73
CA GLU A 16 4.51 -7.40 10.85
C GLU A 16 3.79 -8.38 9.90
N VAL A 17 2.90 -9.21 10.44
CA VAL A 17 2.10 -10.15 9.65
C VAL A 17 1.19 -9.42 8.67
N GLY A 18 0.54 -8.33 9.10
CA GLY A 18 -0.29 -7.49 8.24
C GLY A 18 0.50 -6.91 7.06
N CYS A 19 1.71 -6.41 7.31
CA CYS A 19 2.60 -5.91 6.26
C CYS A 19 2.95 -6.98 5.23
N GLU A 20 3.28 -8.20 5.69
CA GLU A 20 3.64 -9.31 4.80
C GLU A 20 2.43 -9.79 3.97
N ILE A 21 1.24 -9.85 4.56
CA ILE A 21 0.00 -10.18 3.82
C ILE A 21 -0.27 -9.16 2.72
N ILE A 22 -0.18 -7.85 3.02
CA ILE A 22 -0.41 -6.81 2.01
C ILE A 22 0.59 -6.92 0.87
N LYS A 23 1.87 -7.12 1.19
CA LYS A 23 2.91 -7.35 0.18
C LYS A 23 2.57 -8.53 -0.72
N GLN A 24 2.23 -9.68 -0.14
CA GLN A 24 1.91 -10.89 -0.91
C GLN A 24 0.69 -10.68 -1.81
N VAL A 25 -0.36 -10.05 -1.31
CA VAL A 25 -1.55 -9.72 -2.11
C VAL A 25 -1.18 -8.84 -3.30
N LEU A 26 -0.38 -7.79 -3.10
CA LEU A 26 0.03 -6.88 -4.17
C LEU A 26 0.92 -7.57 -5.21
N GLU A 27 1.90 -8.36 -4.78
CA GLU A 27 2.80 -9.07 -5.70
C GLU A 27 2.07 -10.18 -6.47
N GLU A 28 1.10 -10.86 -5.84
CA GLU A 28 0.27 -11.87 -6.50
C GLU A 28 -0.69 -11.24 -7.53
N LEU A 29 -1.30 -10.10 -7.20
CA LEU A 29 -2.11 -9.34 -8.17
C LEU A 29 -1.27 -8.91 -9.38
N ASP A 30 -0.08 -8.37 -9.16
CA ASP A 30 0.85 -8.01 -10.24
C ASP A 30 1.22 -9.23 -11.10
N GLN A 31 1.54 -10.36 -10.45
CA GLN A 31 1.85 -11.61 -11.12
C GLN A 31 0.70 -12.09 -12.00
N GLN A 32 -0.54 -12.03 -11.51
CA GLN A 32 -1.73 -12.43 -12.27
C GLN A 32 -1.94 -11.53 -13.49
N ILE A 33 -1.81 -10.21 -13.36
CA ILE A 33 -1.91 -9.27 -14.49
C ILE A 33 -0.82 -9.55 -15.52
N LYS A 34 0.40 -9.84 -15.05
CA LYS A 34 1.54 -10.12 -15.92
C LYS A 34 1.36 -11.40 -16.73
N GLN A 35 0.90 -12.48 -16.08
CA GLN A 35 0.75 -13.80 -16.70
C GLN A 35 -0.47 -13.87 -17.62
N ASP A 36 -1.60 -13.29 -17.21
CA ASP A 36 -2.85 -13.35 -17.95
C ASP A 36 -2.99 -12.16 -18.92
N LYS A 37 -2.86 -12.42 -20.22
CA LYS A 37 -3.02 -11.39 -21.26
C LYS A 37 -4.43 -10.80 -21.30
N ILE A 38 -5.45 -11.55 -20.84
CA ILE A 38 -6.84 -11.08 -20.78
C ILE A 38 -6.97 -9.97 -19.73
N LYS A 39 -6.20 -10.03 -18.64
CA LYS A 39 -6.17 -9.01 -17.58
C LYS A 39 -5.40 -7.74 -17.98
N ARG A 40 -4.74 -7.72 -19.14
CA ARG A 40 -3.95 -6.56 -19.62
C ARG A 40 -4.12 -6.31 -21.12
N PRO A 41 -5.36 -6.07 -21.60
CA PRO A 41 -5.63 -5.87 -23.01
C PRO A 41 -4.88 -4.63 -23.51
N GLY A 42 -4.17 -4.75 -24.65
CA GLY A 42 -3.37 -3.65 -25.20
C GLY A 42 -2.07 -3.35 -24.45
N TRP A 43 -1.83 -3.90 -23.26
CA TRP A 43 -0.67 -3.61 -22.43
C TRP A 43 0.44 -4.66 -22.53
N VAL A 44 1.66 -4.21 -22.79
CA VAL A 44 2.88 -5.04 -22.89
C VAL A 44 3.79 -4.78 -21.70
N VAL A 45 4.44 -5.82 -21.20
CA VAL A 45 5.44 -5.71 -20.14
C VAL A 45 6.69 -5.02 -20.71
N CYS A 46 7.10 -3.92 -20.09
CA CYS A 46 8.33 -3.20 -20.44
C CYS A 46 9.46 -3.48 -19.45
N ARG A 47 9.15 -3.45 -18.15
CA ARG A 47 10.10 -3.67 -17.06
C ARG A 47 9.40 -4.38 -15.92
N ASN A 48 10.11 -5.25 -15.22
CA ASN A 48 9.57 -6.04 -14.13
C ASN A 48 10.46 -5.87 -12.89
N GLY A 49 9.84 -5.94 -11.71
CA GLY A 49 10.56 -5.90 -10.43
C GLY A 49 10.85 -4.48 -9.93
N ASP A 50 10.10 -3.48 -10.39
CA ASP A 50 10.20 -2.14 -9.84
C ASP A 50 9.68 -2.14 -8.40
N ILE A 51 10.34 -1.43 -7.51
CA ILE A 51 9.97 -1.40 -6.09
C ILE A 51 9.07 -0.19 -5.83
N LYS A 52 7.97 -0.40 -5.10
CA LYS A 52 7.22 0.66 -4.43
C LYS A 52 7.27 0.46 -2.92
N GLU A 53 7.23 1.56 -2.20
CA GLU A 53 7.03 1.56 -0.75
C GLU A 53 5.81 2.43 -0.42
N VAL A 54 4.88 1.88 0.37
CA VAL A 54 3.68 2.57 0.83
C VAL A 54 3.52 2.33 2.34
N VAL A 55 3.32 3.40 3.09
CA VAL A 55 2.99 3.33 4.52
C VAL A 55 1.51 3.01 4.67
N THR A 56 1.21 1.86 5.25
CA THR A 56 -0.14 1.39 5.55
C THR A 56 -0.45 1.54 7.04
N CYS A 57 -1.67 1.20 7.45
CA CYS A 57 -2.03 1.18 8.88
C CYS A 57 -1.23 0.15 9.68
N PHE A 58 -0.68 -0.88 9.03
CA PHE A 58 0.17 -1.89 9.67
C PHE A 58 1.65 -1.54 9.65
N GLY A 59 2.06 -0.47 8.94
CA GLY A 59 3.45 -0.09 8.75
C GLY A 59 3.87 -0.02 7.27
N PRO A 60 5.17 0.19 7.01
CA PRO A 60 5.72 0.34 5.66
C PRO A 60 5.73 -1.00 4.92
N VAL A 61 5.11 -1.02 3.74
CA VAL A 61 5.08 -2.19 2.86
C VAL A 61 5.90 -1.92 1.60
N ARG A 62 6.91 -2.76 1.35
CA ARG A 62 7.74 -2.74 0.15
C ARG A 62 7.40 -3.94 -0.73
N TYR A 63 6.98 -3.68 -1.96
CA TYR A 63 6.55 -4.72 -2.91
C TYR A 63 7.06 -4.45 -4.32
N LYS A 64 7.11 -5.50 -5.14
CA LYS A 64 7.49 -5.45 -6.56
C LYS A 64 6.26 -5.25 -7.44
N ARG A 65 6.44 -4.48 -8.51
CA ARG A 65 5.41 -4.19 -9.52
C ARG A 65 5.99 -4.21 -10.94
N THR A 66 5.13 -4.44 -11.91
CA THR A 66 5.46 -4.50 -13.33
C THR A 66 5.06 -3.21 -14.04
N TYR A 67 5.97 -2.69 -14.86
CA TYR A 67 5.76 -1.50 -15.68
C TYR A 67 5.29 -1.91 -17.08
N HIS A 68 4.14 -1.40 -17.48
CA HIS A 68 3.47 -1.71 -18.73
C HIS A 68 3.49 -0.53 -19.69
N LYS A 69 3.48 -0.82 -21.00
CA LYS A 69 3.23 0.13 -22.07
C LYS A 69 2.03 -0.28 -22.90
N HIS A 70 1.12 0.64 -23.16
CA HIS A 70 0.01 0.40 -24.06
C HIS A 70 0.48 0.46 -25.52
N LYS A 71 0.09 -0.52 -26.33
CA LYS A 71 0.56 -0.65 -27.73
C LYS A 71 0.12 0.49 -28.64
N GLU A 72 -1.10 0.98 -28.46
CA GLU A 72 -1.70 1.97 -29.37
C GLU A 72 -1.40 3.40 -28.92
N THR A 73 -1.75 3.75 -27.69
CA THR A 73 -1.51 5.09 -27.12
C THR A 73 -0.06 5.36 -26.75
N GLY A 74 0.78 4.34 -26.61
CA GLY A 74 2.16 4.47 -26.15
C GLY A 74 2.32 4.87 -24.68
N GLN A 75 1.22 4.97 -23.93
CA GLN A 75 1.21 5.34 -22.51
C GLN A 75 1.86 4.26 -21.65
N TYR A 76 2.30 4.66 -20.45
CA TYR A 76 2.94 3.77 -19.51
C TYR A 76 2.24 3.77 -18.15
N VAL A 77 2.17 2.61 -17.52
CA VAL A 77 1.46 2.46 -16.24
C VAL A 77 1.97 1.28 -15.41
N TYR A 78 1.70 1.33 -14.11
CA TYR A 78 1.74 0.18 -13.22
C TYR A 78 0.31 -0.31 -13.00
N LEU A 79 -0.10 -1.38 -13.68
CA LEU A 79 -1.50 -1.84 -13.65
C LEU A 79 -1.96 -2.28 -12.24
N VAL A 80 -1.05 -2.85 -11.44
CA VAL A 80 -1.36 -3.21 -10.05
C VAL A 80 -1.70 -1.98 -9.21
N ASP A 81 -1.04 -0.84 -9.46
CA ASP A 81 -1.29 0.39 -8.72
C ASP A 81 -2.67 0.96 -9.04
N GLU A 82 -3.12 0.87 -10.30
CA GLU A 82 -4.48 1.29 -10.69
C GLU A 82 -5.56 0.43 -10.03
N GLN A 83 -5.33 -0.88 -9.88
CA GLN A 83 -6.31 -1.78 -9.25
C GLN A 83 -6.55 -1.49 -7.77
N VAL A 84 -5.57 -0.91 -7.08
CA VAL A 84 -5.66 -0.56 -5.65
C VAL A 84 -5.76 0.95 -5.43
N ASP A 85 -6.07 1.71 -6.48
CA ASP A 85 -6.21 3.18 -6.45
C ASP A 85 -4.97 3.93 -5.91
N TYR A 86 -3.78 3.34 -6.10
CA TYR A 86 -2.53 3.95 -5.69
C TYR A 86 -1.99 4.88 -6.77
N THR A 87 -1.92 6.17 -6.47
CA THR A 87 -1.30 7.13 -7.40
C THR A 87 0.22 6.94 -7.49
N PRO A 88 0.89 7.38 -8.58
CA PRO A 88 2.33 7.18 -8.80
C PRO A 88 3.23 7.72 -7.68
N HIS A 89 2.81 8.80 -7.02
CA HIS A 89 3.55 9.48 -5.95
C HIS A 89 3.02 9.16 -4.54
N MET A 90 2.06 8.24 -4.43
CA MET A 90 1.49 7.83 -3.16
C MET A 90 2.52 7.09 -2.33
N ARG A 91 2.91 7.69 -1.20
CA ARG A 91 3.79 7.10 -0.18
C ARG A 91 3.08 6.69 1.10
N VAL A 92 1.86 7.20 1.32
CA VAL A 92 1.06 6.94 2.52
C VAL A 92 -0.34 6.59 2.07
N ASP A 93 -0.88 5.50 2.60
CA ASP A 93 -2.22 5.01 2.34
C ASP A 93 -3.29 6.06 2.70
N GLN A 94 -4.40 6.08 1.96
CA GLN A 94 -5.46 7.06 2.17
C GLN A 94 -6.10 6.91 3.55
N ASN A 95 -6.26 5.68 4.04
CA ASN A 95 -6.84 5.45 5.37
C ASN A 95 -5.92 5.95 6.49
N VAL A 96 -4.61 5.83 6.30
CA VAL A 96 -3.62 6.36 7.25
C VAL A 96 -3.69 7.88 7.31
N LYS A 97 -3.82 8.54 6.15
CA LYS A 97 -4.00 10.00 6.09
C LYS A 97 -5.28 10.43 6.81
N ALA A 98 -6.39 9.72 6.61
CA ALA A 98 -7.66 10.01 7.27
C ALA A 98 -7.54 9.94 8.80
N LYS A 99 -6.98 8.84 9.32
CA LYS A 99 -6.73 8.68 10.77
C LYS A 99 -5.83 9.77 11.34
N LEU A 100 -4.80 10.19 10.60
CA LEU A 100 -3.91 11.26 11.02
C LEU A 100 -4.68 12.59 11.19
N ILE A 101 -5.59 12.91 10.27
CA ILE A 101 -6.41 14.12 10.33
C ILE A 101 -7.38 14.07 11.51
N GLU A 102 -8.04 12.93 11.73
CA GLU A 102 -8.94 12.71 12.88
C GLU A 102 -8.18 12.92 14.20
N HIS A 103 -7.04 12.25 14.38
CA HIS A 103 -6.24 12.40 15.58
C HIS A 103 -5.71 13.83 15.77
N ALA A 104 -5.33 14.53 14.69
CA ALA A 104 -4.90 15.92 14.77
C ALA A 104 -6.04 16.84 15.23
N ALA A 105 -7.27 16.61 14.76
CA ALA A 105 -8.45 17.33 15.19
C ALA A 105 -8.72 17.10 16.69
N ASP A 106 -8.74 15.85 17.15
CA ASP A 106 -8.96 15.49 18.56
C ASP A 106 -7.91 16.09 19.50
N MET A 107 -6.64 16.04 19.10
CA MET A 107 -5.53 16.65 19.86
C MET A 107 -5.70 18.16 19.97
N SER A 108 -6.18 18.83 18.90
CA SER A 108 -6.39 20.28 18.88
C SER A 108 -7.53 20.72 19.82
N TYR A 109 -8.64 19.97 19.81
CA TYR A 109 -9.76 20.24 20.71
C TYR A 109 -9.40 20.00 22.18
N ARG A 110 -8.73 18.88 22.49
CA ARG A 110 -8.27 18.61 23.86
C ARG A 110 -7.34 19.69 24.40
N LYS A 111 -6.37 20.15 23.61
CA LYS A 111 -5.47 21.26 23.98
C LYS A 111 -6.21 22.60 24.19
N SER A 112 -7.33 22.81 23.51
CA SER A 112 -8.14 24.02 23.65
C SER A 112 -9.07 23.96 24.86
N ALA A 113 -9.50 22.77 25.27
CA ALA A 113 -10.33 22.53 26.45
C ALA A 113 -9.53 22.51 27.78
N GLU A 114 -8.21 22.32 27.72
CA GLU A 114 -7.29 22.40 28.86
C GLU A 114 -6.85 23.85 29.20
N LYS A 115 -7.53 24.86 28.64
CA LYS A 115 -7.21 26.29 28.79
C LYS A 115 -8.39 27.05 29.41
#